data_AF-A0AAU3BMG9-F1
#
_entry.id   AF-A0AAU3BMG9-F1
#
_cell.length_a   1.000
_cell.length_b   1.000
_cell.length_c   1.000
_cell.angle_alpha   90.00
_cell.angle_beta   90.00
_cell.angle_gamma   90.00
#
_symmetry.space_group_name_H-M   'P 1'
#
loop_
_entity.id
_entity.type
_entity.pdbx_description
1 polymer ?
#
loop_
_entity_poly.entity_id
_entity_poly.type
_entity_poly.pdbx_seq_one_letter_code
_entity_poly.pdbx_strand_id
1 'polypeptide(L)'
;MLGNVLMNSVFHTSTAMPAALPFLIGLVAVPDIAVRPGLVDLLVVAAELSSPVDSANERQVLLLGNDCDHPEREGGRAAFAAHASALRALLEDEALPDGLISADDRACLLKAVEPHRYPS
;
A
#
# COMPACT_ATOMS: atom_id res chain seq x y z
N MET A 1 -10.50 8.53 13.70
CA MET A 1 -10.44 8.50 12.23
C MET A 1 -9.01 8.11 11.83
N LEU A 2 -8.77 6.84 11.54
CA LEU A 2 -7.40 6.30 11.38
C LEU A 2 -6.69 6.91 10.15
N GLY A 3 -7.42 7.11 9.05
CA GLY A 3 -6.89 7.75 7.83
C GLY A 3 -6.20 9.10 8.10
N ASN A 4 -6.75 9.96 8.95
CA ASN A 4 -6.14 11.27 9.28
C ASN A 4 -4.84 11.18 10.09
N VAL A 5 -4.50 10.02 10.64
CA VAL A 5 -3.22 9.78 11.34
C VAL A 5 -2.19 9.18 10.39
N LEU A 6 -2.65 8.40 9.40
CA LEU A 6 -1.83 7.70 8.43
C LEU A 6 -1.62 8.48 7.12
N MET A 7 -2.36 9.56 6.89
CA MET A 7 -2.24 10.47 5.75
C MET A 7 -1.82 11.85 6.24
N ASN A 8 -0.73 12.39 5.69
CA ASN A 8 -0.27 13.75 5.93
C ASN A 8 -0.95 14.75 4.96
N SER A 9 -1.36 14.28 3.77
CA SER A 9 -2.22 15.00 2.84
C SER A 9 -3.01 14.01 1.95
N VAL A 10 -3.75 14.50 0.96
CA VAL A 10 -4.41 13.67 -0.07
C VAL A 10 -3.41 12.79 -0.83
N PHE A 11 -2.17 13.26 -1.03
CA PHE A 11 -1.14 12.62 -1.86
C PHE A 11 0.10 12.14 -1.09
N HIS A 12 0.09 12.26 0.24
CA HIS A 12 1.23 11.92 1.09
C HIS A 12 0.77 11.12 2.30
N THR A 13 1.36 9.94 2.48
CA THR A 13 1.24 9.17 3.72
C THR A 13 2.01 9.86 4.86
N SER A 14 1.63 9.54 6.08
CA SER A 14 2.36 9.89 7.29
C SER A 14 3.53 8.93 7.48
N THR A 15 4.60 9.36 8.15
CA THR A 15 5.71 8.49 8.59
C THR A 15 5.26 7.36 9.52
N ALA A 16 4.04 7.42 10.05
CA ALA A 16 3.39 6.33 10.77
C ALA A 16 2.86 5.18 9.87
N MET A 17 2.63 5.42 8.57
CA MET A 17 2.07 4.42 7.66
C MET A 17 2.93 3.15 7.54
N PRO A 18 4.26 3.21 7.34
CA PRO A 18 5.12 2.00 7.32
C PRO A 18 5.00 1.12 8.57
N ALA A 19 4.87 1.74 9.75
CA ALA A 19 4.71 1.02 11.01
C ALA A 19 3.29 0.45 11.21
N ALA A 20 2.28 1.02 10.57
CA ALA A 20 0.90 0.55 10.61
C ALA A 20 0.61 -0.60 9.63
N LEU A 21 1.30 -0.64 8.47
CA LEU A 21 1.09 -1.63 7.41
C LEU A 21 1.05 -3.10 7.88
N PRO A 22 1.96 -3.59 8.75
CA PRO A 22 1.88 -4.97 9.27
C PRO A 22 0.55 -5.28 9.96
N PHE A 23 0.04 -4.34 10.75
CA PHE A 23 -1.24 -4.49 11.47
C PHE A 23 -2.44 -4.38 10.51
N LEU A 24 -2.38 -3.50 9.51
CA LEU A 24 -3.42 -3.37 8.50
C LEU A 24 -3.54 -4.64 7.66
N ILE A 25 -2.42 -5.19 7.17
CA ILE A 25 -2.39 -6.46 6.41
C ILE A 25 -2.95 -7.61 7.27
N GLY A 26 -2.54 -7.70 8.55
CA GLY A 26 -3.07 -8.69 9.49
C GLY A 26 -4.58 -8.55 9.75
N LEU A 27 -5.12 -7.32 9.79
CA LEU A 27 -6.54 -7.08 9.99
C LEU A 27 -7.39 -7.44 8.77
N VAL A 28 -6.91 -7.22 7.54
CA VAL A 28 -7.67 -7.60 6.32
C VAL A 28 -7.73 -9.12 6.13
N ALA A 29 -6.77 -9.85 6.69
CA ALA A 29 -6.80 -11.31 6.75
C ALA A 29 -7.89 -11.88 7.70
N VAL A 30 -8.57 -11.05 8.50
CA VAL A 30 -9.71 -11.49 9.33
C VAL A 30 -11.00 -11.45 8.49
N PRO A 31 -11.66 -12.59 8.23
CA PRO A 31 -12.74 -12.65 7.24
C PRO A 31 -13.99 -11.85 7.62
N ASP A 32 -14.39 -11.89 8.89
CA ASP A 32 -15.66 -11.33 9.40
C ASP A 32 -15.53 -9.88 9.95
N ILE A 33 -14.42 -9.19 9.72
CA ILE A 33 -14.25 -7.83 10.23
C ILE A 33 -15.11 -6.84 9.43
N ALA A 34 -16.07 -6.17 10.08
CA ALA A 34 -17.04 -5.29 9.41
C ALA A 34 -16.43 -4.13 8.61
N VAL A 35 -15.16 -3.78 8.86
CA VAL A 35 -14.41 -2.73 8.15
C VAL A 35 -13.45 -3.26 7.09
N ARG A 36 -13.49 -4.56 6.74
CA ARG A 36 -12.59 -5.21 5.76
C ARG A 36 -12.48 -4.45 4.42
N PRO A 37 -13.57 -3.95 3.79
CA PRO A 37 -13.46 -3.19 2.54
C PRO A 37 -12.66 -1.89 2.72
N GLY A 38 -12.99 -1.06 3.73
CA GLY A 38 -12.26 0.19 3.98
C GLY A 38 -10.80 -0.01 4.42
N LEU A 39 -10.44 -1.20 4.89
CA LEU A 39 -9.03 -1.58 5.14
C LEU A 39 -8.32 -2.02 3.86
N VAL A 40 -9.01 -2.68 2.91
CA VAL A 40 -8.50 -2.93 1.55
C VAL A 40 -8.21 -1.60 0.86
N ASP A 41 -9.18 -0.69 0.81
CA ASP A 41 -9.03 0.63 0.18
C ASP A 41 -7.81 1.38 0.72
N LEU A 42 -7.61 1.32 2.05
CA LEU A 42 -6.46 1.92 2.72
C LEU A 42 -5.13 1.25 2.36
N LEU A 43 -5.10 -0.08 2.18
CA LEU A 43 -3.91 -0.78 1.71
C LEU A 43 -3.60 -0.43 0.24
N VAL A 44 -4.60 -0.26 -0.62
CA VAL A 44 -4.41 0.16 -2.01
C VAL A 44 -3.81 1.57 -2.05
N VAL A 45 -4.40 2.53 -1.33
CA VAL A 45 -3.84 3.90 -1.24
C VAL A 45 -2.43 3.90 -0.66
N ALA A 46 -2.15 3.07 0.34
CA ALA A 46 -0.80 2.93 0.90
C ALA A 46 0.18 2.31 -0.11
N ALA A 47 -0.25 1.35 -0.94
CA ALA A 47 0.55 0.73 -1.99
C ALA A 47 0.87 1.73 -3.12
N GLU A 48 -0.13 2.47 -3.61
CA GLU A 48 0.05 3.52 -4.62
C GLU A 48 1.01 4.61 -4.14
N LEU A 49 0.80 5.12 -2.92
CA LEU A 49 1.64 6.18 -2.35
C LEU A 49 3.03 5.68 -1.92
N SER A 50 3.23 4.38 -1.72
CA SER A 50 4.56 3.79 -1.53
C SER A 50 5.29 3.52 -2.85
N SER A 51 4.61 3.56 -4.01
CA SER A 51 5.25 3.35 -5.31
C SER A 51 6.35 4.40 -5.53
N PRO A 52 7.51 4.02 -6.12
CA PRO A 52 8.56 4.98 -6.43
C PRO A 52 8.06 5.98 -7.48
N VAL A 53 8.46 7.24 -7.30
CA VAL A 53 8.20 8.31 -8.27
C VAL A 53 9.26 8.26 -9.36
N ASP A 54 8.83 8.29 -10.63
CA ASP A 54 9.75 8.46 -11.76
C ASP A 54 10.28 9.90 -11.77
N SER A 55 11.57 10.07 -11.44
CA SER A 55 12.23 11.38 -11.38
C SER A 55 12.41 12.04 -12.75
N ALA A 56 12.30 11.29 -13.86
CA ALA A 56 12.23 11.86 -15.21
C ALA A 56 10.82 12.35 -15.58
N ASN A 57 9.80 11.99 -14.80
CA ASN A 57 8.42 12.41 -15.02
C ASN A 57 8.08 13.65 -14.18
N GLU A 58 8.35 14.82 -14.75
CA GLU A 58 8.11 16.14 -14.13
C GLU A 58 6.70 16.27 -13.51
N ARG A 59 5.68 15.67 -14.13
CA ARG A 59 4.30 15.71 -13.64
C ARG A 59 4.09 14.84 -12.39
N GLN A 60 4.75 13.69 -12.28
CA GLN A 60 4.72 12.90 -11.05
C GLN A 60 5.48 13.61 -9.94
N VAL A 61 6.70 14.10 -10.21
CA VAL A 61 7.51 14.84 -9.22
C VAL A 61 6.77 16.06 -8.68
N LEU A 62 6.08 16.82 -9.54
CA LEU A 62 5.28 17.98 -9.13
C LEU A 62 4.09 17.63 -8.21
N LEU A 63 3.48 16.45 -8.39
CA LEU A 63 2.26 16.04 -7.67
C LEU A 63 2.56 15.22 -6.40
N LEU A 64 3.64 14.43 -6.43
CA LEU A 64 3.94 13.39 -5.44
C LEU A 64 5.25 13.65 -4.66
N GLY A 65 6.02 14.66 -5.04
CA GLY A 65 7.37 14.91 -4.55
C GLY A 65 8.42 14.00 -5.21
N ASN A 66 9.70 14.27 -4.93
CA ASN A 66 10.79 13.38 -5.33
C ASN A 66 10.94 12.25 -4.29
N ASP A 67 11.14 11.00 -4.73
CA ASP A 67 11.20 9.83 -3.83
C ASP A 67 12.30 9.98 -2.75
N CYS A 68 13.39 10.70 -3.05
CA CYS A 68 14.46 11.03 -2.09
C CYS A 68 14.02 11.88 -0.89
N ASP A 69 12.96 12.68 -1.04
CA ASP A 69 12.43 13.54 0.03
C ASP A 69 11.39 12.81 0.90
N HIS A 70 11.02 11.59 0.53
CA HIS A 70 9.90 10.82 1.08
C HIS A 70 10.33 9.42 1.59
N PRO A 71 11.15 9.33 2.65
CA PRO A 71 11.64 8.05 3.19
C PRO A 71 10.53 7.11 3.69
N GLU A 72 9.33 7.63 3.96
CA GLU A 72 8.15 6.82 4.27
C GLU A 72 7.71 5.93 3.10
N ARG A 73 8.02 6.28 1.85
CA ARG A 73 7.73 5.43 0.68
C ARG A 73 8.56 4.16 0.69
N GLU A 74 9.87 4.30 0.90
CA GLU A 74 10.79 3.16 1.03
C GLU A 74 10.43 2.28 2.24
N GLY A 75 10.10 2.90 3.38
CA GLY A 75 9.57 2.18 4.53
C GLY A 75 8.28 1.41 4.22
N GLY A 76 7.37 2.01 3.43
CA GLY A 76 6.14 1.38 2.98
C GLY A 76 6.40 0.17 2.08
N ARG A 77 7.25 0.32 1.06
CA ARG A 77 7.71 -0.76 0.18
C ARG A 77 8.33 -1.92 0.97
N ALA A 78 9.22 -1.62 1.92
CA ALA A 78 9.83 -2.62 2.78
C ALA A 78 8.80 -3.36 3.65
N ALA A 79 7.80 -2.66 4.20
CA ALA A 79 6.74 -3.27 4.99
C ALA A 79 5.83 -4.20 4.15
N PHE A 80 5.46 -3.80 2.93
CA PHE A 80 4.73 -4.66 1.99
C PHE A 80 5.54 -5.89 1.58
N ALA A 81 6.81 -5.71 1.22
CA ALA A 81 7.70 -6.82 0.85
C ALA A 81 7.90 -7.82 2.01
N ALA A 82 8.01 -7.34 3.26
CA ALA A 82 8.13 -8.20 4.44
C ALA A 82 6.86 -9.03 4.73
N HIS A 83 5.68 -8.53 4.37
CA HIS A 83 4.38 -9.19 4.59
C HIS A 83 3.79 -9.78 3.29
N ALA A 84 4.62 -9.90 2.26
CA ALA A 84 4.23 -10.30 0.92
C ALA A 84 3.54 -11.66 0.84
N SER A 85 3.89 -12.61 1.70
CA SER A 85 3.23 -13.93 1.76
C SER A 85 1.79 -13.83 2.29
N ALA A 86 1.58 -13.07 3.37
CA ALA A 86 0.25 -12.87 3.95
C ALA A 86 -0.67 -12.10 3.00
N LEU A 87 -0.17 -11.07 2.32
CA LEU A 87 -0.95 -10.32 1.34
C LEU A 87 -1.21 -11.14 0.06
N ARG A 88 -0.26 -11.94 -0.44
CA ARG A 88 -0.50 -12.86 -1.57
C ARG A 88 -1.54 -13.94 -1.27
N ALA A 89 -1.60 -14.44 -0.04
CA ALA A 89 -2.59 -15.44 0.39
C ALA A 89 -3.98 -14.86 0.75
N LEU A 90 -4.09 -13.53 0.88
CA LEU A 90 -5.36 -12.80 0.99
C LEU A 90 -5.90 -12.40 -0.39
N LEU A 91 -5.01 -11.98 -1.29
CA LEU A 91 -5.19 -12.23 -2.73
C LEU A 91 -5.16 -13.76 -2.92
N GLU A 92 -5.38 -14.32 -4.12
CA GLU A 92 -5.47 -15.79 -4.33
C GLU A 92 -6.63 -16.53 -3.58
N ASP A 93 -7.11 -16.06 -2.42
CA ASP A 93 -8.22 -16.64 -1.66
C ASP A 93 -9.52 -16.67 -2.49
N GLU A 94 -10.01 -17.87 -2.78
CA GLU A 94 -11.27 -18.11 -3.49
C GLU A 94 -12.51 -17.89 -2.62
N ALA A 95 -12.36 -17.84 -1.29
CA ALA A 95 -13.43 -17.49 -0.35
C ALA A 95 -13.58 -15.97 -0.15
N LEU A 96 -12.78 -15.16 -0.86
CA LEU A 96 -12.90 -13.71 -0.84
C LEU A 96 -14.23 -13.28 -1.47
N PRO A 97 -15.04 -12.41 -0.82
CA PRO A 97 -16.29 -11.94 -1.40
C PRO A 97 -16.10 -11.26 -2.76
N ASP A 98 -16.95 -11.59 -3.73
CA ASP A 98 -16.97 -10.94 -5.04
C ASP A 98 -17.08 -9.41 -4.88
N GLY A 99 -16.15 -8.70 -5.52
CA GLY A 99 -16.08 -7.24 -5.46
C GLY A 99 -15.43 -6.64 -4.20
N LEU A 100 -14.88 -7.44 -3.28
CA LEU A 100 -14.11 -6.90 -2.13
C LEU A 100 -12.79 -6.22 -2.56
N ILE A 101 -12.19 -6.67 -3.66
CA ILE A 101 -10.96 -6.12 -4.25
C ILE A 101 -11.18 -6.11 -5.77
N SER A 102 -11.02 -4.97 -6.44
CA SER A 102 -11.12 -4.93 -7.91
C SER A 102 -9.90 -5.58 -8.57
N ALA A 103 -9.97 -5.83 -9.89
CA ALA A 103 -8.83 -6.35 -10.64
C ALA A 103 -7.62 -5.39 -10.61
N ASP A 104 -7.88 -4.08 -10.67
CA ASP A 104 -6.86 -3.04 -10.64
C ASP A 104 -6.23 -2.91 -9.25
N ASP A 105 -7.05 -2.95 -8.18
CA ASP A 105 -6.59 -2.97 -6.78
C ASP A 105 -5.72 -4.20 -6.49
N ARG A 106 -6.16 -5.38 -6.95
CA ARG A 106 -5.40 -6.64 -6.84
C ARG A 106 -4.07 -6.54 -7.58
N ALA A 107 -4.02 -5.91 -8.75
CA ALA A 107 -2.77 -5.67 -9.49
C ALA A 107 -1.86 -4.66 -8.76
N CYS A 108 -2.40 -3.60 -8.18
CA CYS A 108 -1.66 -2.61 -7.39
C CYS A 108 -1.01 -3.25 -6.16
N LEU A 109 -1.79 -4.02 -5.38
CA LEU A 109 -1.30 -4.74 -4.20
C LEU A 109 -0.27 -5.82 -4.56
N LEU A 110 -0.44 -6.53 -5.69
CA LEU A 110 0.56 -7.48 -6.20
C LEU A 110 1.88 -6.79 -6.54
N LYS A 111 1.83 -5.62 -7.20
CA LYS A 111 3.04 -4.82 -7.51
C LYS A 111 3.75 -4.35 -6.23
N ALA A 112 3.01 -3.95 -5.19
CA ALA A 112 3.60 -3.49 -3.93
C ALA A 112 4.36 -4.59 -3.17
N VAL A 113 4.01 -5.87 -3.37
CA VAL A 113 4.71 -7.02 -2.77
C VAL A 113 5.83 -7.59 -3.64
N GLU A 114 6.11 -7.00 -4.80
CA GLU A 114 7.31 -7.32 -5.58
C GLU A 114 8.53 -6.58 -5.04
N PRO A 115 9.66 -7.27 -4.80
CA PRO A 115 10.90 -6.63 -4.37
C PRO A 115 11.43 -5.75 -5.50
N HIS A 116 11.27 -4.43 -5.34
CA HIS A 116 11.76 -3.46 -6.30
C HIS A 116 13.29 -3.48 -6.32
N ARG A 117 13.88 -4.01 -7.40
CA ARG A 117 15.31 -3.86 -7.67
C ARG A 117 15.58 -2.43 -8.10
N TYR A 118 16.16 -1.63 -7.22
CA TYR A 118 16.82 -0.40 -7.65
C TYR A 118 17.90 -0.72 -8.68
N PRO A 119 17.98 0.01 -9.81
CA PRO A 119 19.20 0.02 -10.60
C PRO A 119 20.34 0.59 -9.75
N SER A 120 21.49 -0.09 -9.76
CA SER A 120 22.71 0.29 -9.04
C SER A 120 23.55 1.30 -9.81
#